data_AF-V7AGP1-F1
#
_entry.id   AF-V7AGP1-F1
#
_cell.length_a   1.000
_cell.length_b   1.000
_cell.length_c   1.000
_cell.angle_alpha   90.00
_cell.angle_beta   90.00
_cell.angle_gamma   90.00
#
_symmetry.space_group_name_H-M   'P 1'
#
loop_
_entity.id
_entity.type
_entity.pdbx_description
1 polymer ?
#
loop_
_entity_poly.entity_id
_entity_poly.type
_entity_poly.pdbx_seq_one_letter_code
_entity_poly.pdbx_strand_id
1 'polypeptide(L)'
;MIIYIEPLSTPCYFWRLLSHYDWTFSPLVVDINSDLSQSDEKEINDNFLLRKSQGESGQSVWPAMFLATVYDKESEAWTGLSPSGMELKRLVAYARSSANLLTKLTFQEEIGPYRWECLFRTPLNNYDAIIILHKDNLQKMGTK
;
A
#
# COMPACT_ATOMS: atom_id res chain seq x y z
N MET A 1 -4.68 4.79 15.37
CA MET A 1 -3.99 6.02 14.96
C MET A 1 -4.69 6.53 13.72
N ILE A 2 -5.47 7.61 13.84
CA ILE A 2 -6.17 8.25 12.72
C ILE A 2 -5.15 9.08 11.96
N ILE A 3 -5.09 8.92 10.64
CA ILE A 3 -4.17 9.67 9.80
C ILE A 3 -4.97 10.67 8.99
N TYR A 4 -4.91 11.93 9.39
CA TYR A 4 -5.40 13.04 8.59
C TYR A 4 -4.45 13.25 7.41
N ILE A 5 -4.93 12.98 6.19
CA ILE A 5 -4.18 13.29 4.97
C ILE A 5 -4.52 14.72 4.58
N GLU A 6 -3.71 15.68 5.02
CA GLU A 6 -3.81 17.04 4.49
C GLU A 6 -3.30 17.09 3.04
N PRO A 7 -3.99 17.80 2.13
CA PRO A 7 -3.70 17.80 0.69
C PRO A 7 -2.35 18.42 0.29
N LEU A 8 -1.59 18.98 1.24
CA LEU A 8 -0.26 19.57 0.99
C LEU A 8 0.91 18.66 1.37
N SER A 9 0.65 17.43 1.85
CA SER A 9 1.71 16.53 2.31
C SER A 9 2.41 15.82 1.13
N THR A 10 3.69 16.15 0.98
CA THR A 10 4.65 15.75 -0.07
C THR A 10 4.64 14.22 -0.31
N PRO A 11 4.93 13.71 -1.53
CA PRO A 11 5.07 12.27 -1.79
C PRO A 11 5.92 11.51 -0.75
N CYS A 12 6.93 12.16 -0.16
CA CYS A 12 7.73 11.62 0.94
C CYS A 12 6.91 11.14 2.16
N TYR A 13 5.80 11.82 2.48
CA TYR A 13 4.96 11.51 3.64
C TYR A 13 4.15 10.22 3.43
N PHE A 14 3.56 10.06 2.24
CA PHE A 14 2.84 8.85 1.87
C PHE A 14 3.73 7.60 1.92
N TRP A 15 4.96 7.70 1.38
CA TRP A 15 5.87 6.55 1.33
C TRP A 15 6.44 6.24 2.73
N ARG A 16 6.64 7.27 3.57
CA ARG A 16 6.98 7.09 4.99
C ARG A 16 5.88 6.39 5.75
N LEU A 17 4.64 6.78 5.54
CA LEU A 17 3.48 6.11 6.12
C LEU A 17 3.49 4.63 5.76
N LEU A 18 3.45 4.30 4.46
CA LEU A 18 3.40 2.90 4.01
C LEU A 18 4.56 2.05 4.54
N SER A 19 5.75 2.63 4.70
CA SER A 19 6.97 1.92 5.09
C SER A 19 7.11 1.66 6.59
N HIS A 20 6.48 2.47 7.43
CA HIS A 20 6.56 2.38 8.90
C HIS A 20 5.25 1.94 9.55
N TYR A 21 4.14 1.94 8.80
CA TYR A 21 2.86 1.53 9.33
C TYR A 21 2.85 0.04 9.68
N ASP A 22 2.30 -0.27 10.85
CA ASP A 22 2.19 -1.65 11.33
C ASP A 22 0.85 -2.27 10.90
N TRP A 23 0.84 -2.80 9.68
CA TRP A 23 -0.31 -3.46 9.08
C TRP A 23 -0.77 -4.72 9.83
N THR A 24 0.02 -5.25 10.76
CA THR A 24 -0.28 -6.51 11.48
C THR A 24 -1.14 -6.26 12.73
N PHE A 25 -0.97 -5.08 13.34
CA PHE A 25 -1.55 -4.76 14.64
C PHE A 25 -2.46 -3.55 14.62
N SER A 26 -2.61 -2.86 13.49
CA SER A 26 -3.46 -1.69 13.40
C SER A 26 -4.21 -1.61 12.07
N PRO A 27 -5.51 -1.29 12.09
CA PRO A 27 -6.26 -0.94 10.89
C PRO A 27 -5.95 0.51 10.48
N LEU A 28 -5.71 0.73 9.18
CA LEU A 28 -5.54 2.07 8.64
C LEU A 28 -6.91 2.68 8.40
N VAL A 29 -7.28 3.65 9.22
CA VAL A 29 -8.53 4.40 9.08
C VAL A 29 -8.26 5.69 8.33
N VAL A 30 -8.91 5.86 7.19
CA VAL A 30 -8.79 7.04 6.34
C VAL A 30 -10.09 7.84 6.41
N ASP A 31 -9.98 9.01 7.04
CA ASP A 31 -11.07 9.97 7.15
C ASP A 31 -10.76 11.21 6.29
N ILE A 32 -11.31 11.24 5.07
CA ILE A 32 -11.07 12.35 4.14
C ILE A 32 -11.98 13.54 4.47
N ASN A 33 -13.22 13.26 4.87
CA ASN A 33 -14.25 14.29 5.06
C ASN A 33 -14.43 14.70 6.53
N SER A 34 -13.73 14.05 7.47
CA SER A 34 -13.96 14.23 8.92
C SER A 34 -15.36 13.79 9.37
N ASP A 35 -15.90 12.77 8.69
CA ASP A 35 -17.26 12.27 8.91
C ASP A 35 -17.30 11.01 9.81
N LEU A 36 -16.14 10.49 10.23
CA LEU A 36 -16.09 9.32 11.12
C LEU A 36 -16.52 9.69 12.54
N SER A 37 -17.51 8.97 13.05
CA SER A 37 -17.93 9.07 14.44
C SER A 37 -17.17 8.09 15.33
N GLN A 38 -17.20 8.32 16.64
CA GLN A 38 -16.61 7.40 17.62
C GLN A 38 -17.26 6.00 17.59
N SER A 39 -18.54 5.90 17.21
CA SER A 39 -19.20 4.61 16.99
C SER A 39 -18.60 3.87 15.80
N ASP A 40 -18.30 4.58 14.71
CA ASP A 40 -17.71 3.98 13.51
C ASP A 40 -16.29 3.49 13.79
N GLU A 41 -15.49 4.25 14.55
CA GLU A 41 -14.16 3.82 14.96
C GLU A 41 -14.19 2.53 15.79
N LYS A 42 -15.17 2.41 16.69
CA LYS A 42 -15.34 1.20 17.49
C LYS A 42 -15.70 0.02 16.59
N GLU A 43 -16.66 0.21 15.69
CA GLU A 43 -17.08 -0.81 14.71
C GLU A 43 -15.91 -1.27 13.83
N ILE A 44 -15.08 -0.35 13.35
CA ILE A 44 -13.88 -0.65 12.56
C ILE A 44 -12.89 -1.51 13.36
N ASN A 45 -12.66 -1.17 14.63
CA ASN A 45 -11.74 -1.95 15.48
C ASN A 45 -12.30 -3.35 15.78
N ASP A 46 -13.60 -3.45 16.05
CA ASP A 46 -14.27 -4.74 16.27
C ASP A 46 -14.18 -5.62 15.01
N ASN A 47 -14.39 -5.04 13.83
CA ASN A 47 -14.24 -5.73 12.54
C ASN A 47 -12.80 -6.17 12.28
N PHE A 48 -11.81 -5.33 12.61
CA PHE A 48 -10.39 -5.68 12.50
C PHE A 48 -10.03 -6.88 13.40
N LEU A 49 -10.48 -6.89 14.65
CA LEU A 49 -10.25 -7.99 15.59
C LEU A 49 -10.96 -9.27 15.15
N LEU A 50 -12.22 -9.16 14.71
CA LEU A 50 -12.98 -10.29 14.18
C LEU A 50 -12.26 -10.93 13.00
N ARG A 51 -11.83 -10.11 12.03
CA ARG A 51 -11.11 -10.57 10.84
C ARG A 51 -9.76 -11.21 11.16
N LYS A 52 -9.07 -10.70 12.17
CA LYS A 52 -7.82 -11.29 12.68
C LYS A 52 -8.06 -12.67 13.32
N SER A 53 -9.09 -12.79 14.16
CA SER A 53 -9.44 -14.07 14.81
C SER A 53 -9.86 -15.15 13.81
N GLN A 54 -10.52 -14.77 12.72
CA GLN A 54 -10.88 -15.69 11.63
C GLN A 54 -9.64 -16.16 10.85
N GLY A 55 -8.64 -15.29 10.66
CA GLY A 55 -7.38 -15.64 9.97
C GLY A 55 -6.55 -16.69 10.71
N GLU A 56 -6.58 -16.69 12.05
CA GLU A 56 -5.88 -17.69 12.88
C GLU A 56 -6.52 -19.08 12.80
N SER A 57 -7.79 -19.17 12.38
CA SER A 57 -8.54 -20.42 12.26
C SER A 57 -8.27 -21.22 10.98
N GLY A 58 -7.40 -20.71 10.09
CA GLY A 58 -6.84 -21.43 8.94
C GLY A 58 -7.77 -21.61 7.73
N GLN A 59 -8.94 -20.97 7.69
CA GLN A 59 -9.97 -21.21 6.66
C GLN A 59 -9.95 -20.26 5.45
N SER A 60 -9.14 -19.19 5.42
CA SER A 60 -9.12 -18.29 4.26
C SER A 60 -7.78 -17.57 4.05
N VAL A 61 -7.50 -17.24 2.78
CA VAL A 61 -6.37 -16.37 2.40
C VAL A 61 -6.65 -14.99 2.99
N TRP A 62 -5.96 -14.68 4.08
CA TRP A 62 -6.12 -13.42 4.80
C TRP A 62 -5.46 -12.28 4.00
N PRO A 63 -6.18 -11.18 3.72
CA PRO A 63 -5.57 -10.02 3.11
C PRO A 63 -4.66 -9.33 4.11
N ALA A 64 -3.48 -8.96 3.63
CA ALA A 64 -2.40 -8.50 4.49
C ALA A 64 -2.59 -7.07 5.02
N MET A 65 -3.60 -6.37 4.50
CA MET A 65 -3.88 -4.98 4.77
C MET A 65 -5.35 -4.81 5.17
N PHE A 66 -5.59 -3.93 6.14
CA PHE A 66 -6.92 -3.49 6.54
C PHE A 66 -7.02 -1.97 6.40
N LEU A 67 -7.79 -1.53 5.41
CA LEU A 67 -8.07 -0.13 5.10
C LEU A 67 -9.57 0.15 5.32
N ALA A 68 -9.89 0.98 6.31
CA ALA A 68 -11.26 1.39 6.59
C ALA A 68 -11.51 2.85 6.24
N THR A 69 -12.72 3.12 5.79
CA THR A 69 -13.26 4.45 5.51
C THR A 69 -14.69 4.52 6.05
N VAL A 70 -15.30 5.71 6.04
CA VAL A 70 -16.75 5.88 6.35
C VAL A 70 -17.63 4.95 5.50
N TYR A 71 -17.25 4.71 4.24
CA TYR A 71 -18.02 3.93 3.27
C TYR A 71 -17.74 2.42 3.31
N ASP A 72 -16.60 2.02 3.87
CA ASP A 72 -16.15 0.64 3.94
C ASP A 72 -15.42 0.42 5.27
N LYS A 73 -16.16 -0.03 6.28
CA LYS A 73 -15.66 -0.25 7.65
C LYS A 73 -15.07 -1.65 7.84
N GLU A 74 -15.42 -2.57 6.95
CA GLU A 74 -14.99 -3.97 6.99
C GLU A 74 -13.75 -4.23 6.15
N SER A 75 -13.39 -3.27 5.29
CA SER A 75 -12.26 -3.34 4.38
C SER A 75 -12.42 -4.43 3.32
N GLU A 76 -13.65 -4.57 2.81
CA GLU A 76 -13.98 -5.55 1.77
C GLU A 76 -13.76 -4.99 0.37
N ALA A 77 -14.11 -3.72 0.15
CA ALA A 77 -14.11 -3.11 -1.17
C ALA A 77 -12.68 -2.89 -1.70
N TRP A 78 -11.74 -2.58 -0.80
CA TRP A 78 -10.38 -2.15 -1.18
C TRP A 78 -9.31 -3.18 -0.91
N THR A 79 -9.37 -3.87 0.23
CA THR A 79 -8.37 -4.88 0.61
C THR A 79 -8.99 -6.23 0.95
N GLY A 80 -10.17 -6.54 0.41
CA GLY A 80 -10.84 -7.82 0.54
C GLY A 80 -10.02 -9.02 0.06
N LEU A 81 -9.32 -8.86 -1.07
CA LEU A 81 -8.66 -9.95 -1.80
C LEU A 81 -7.16 -9.72 -2.02
N SER A 82 -6.73 -8.47 -2.09
CA SER A 82 -5.36 -8.05 -2.39
C SER A 82 -5.06 -6.78 -1.59
N PRO A 83 -3.84 -6.55 -1.12
CA PRO A 83 -2.62 -7.33 -1.35
C PRO A 83 -2.51 -8.58 -0.47
N SER A 84 -1.89 -9.62 -1.03
CA SER A 84 -1.36 -10.76 -0.28
C SER A 84 -0.19 -10.34 0.62
N GLY A 85 0.17 -11.20 1.58
CA GLY A 85 1.29 -10.93 2.50
C GLY A 85 2.62 -10.66 1.81
N MET A 86 2.90 -11.33 0.69
CA MET A 86 4.13 -11.12 -0.08
C MET A 86 4.08 -9.80 -0.86
N GLU A 87 2.94 -9.48 -1.47
CA GLU A 87 2.73 -8.21 -2.17
C GLU A 87 2.85 -7.03 -1.20
N LEU A 88 2.29 -7.14 0.00
CA LEU A 88 2.43 -6.11 1.02
C LEU A 88 3.87 -5.94 1.48
N LYS A 89 4.59 -7.03 1.79
CA LYS A 89 6.01 -6.94 2.16
C LYS A 89 6.83 -6.25 1.08
N ARG A 90 6.54 -6.55 -0.19
CA ARG A 90 7.16 -5.91 -1.35
C ARG A 90 6.83 -4.42 -1.42
N LEU A 91 5.56 -4.05 -1.25
CA LEU A 91 5.11 -2.66 -1.22
C LEU A 91 5.83 -1.87 -0.11
N VAL A 92 5.90 -2.42 1.11
CA VAL A 92 6.58 -1.80 2.26
C VAL A 92 8.08 -1.61 1.98
N ALA A 93 8.73 -2.62 1.38
CA ALA A 93 10.15 -2.53 1.03
C ALA A 93 10.43 -1.44 -0.03
N TYR A 94 9.57 -1.33 -1.04
CA TYR A 94 9.67 -0.27 -2.06
C TYR A 94 9.39 1.11 -1.48
N ALA A 95 8.35 1.23 -0.66
CA ALA A 95 8.01 2.47 0.03
C ALA A 95 9.21 2.98 0.86
N ARG A 96 9.86 2.07 1.60
CA ARG A 96 11.04 2.38 2.41
C ARG A 96 12.24 2.82 1.57
N SER A 97 12.59 2.03 0.55
CA SER A 97 13.73 2.31 -0.32
C SER A 97 13.63 3.70 -0.96
N SER A 98 12.43 4.03 -1.41
CA SER A 98 12.18 5.26 -2.13
C SER A 98 11.95 6.47 -1.23
N ALA A 99 11.36 6.30 -0.04
CA ALA A 99 11.36 7.36 0.98
C ALA A 99 12.80 7.73 1.38
N ASN A 100 13.68 6.74 1.50
CA ASN A 100 15.10 6.95 1.74
C ASN A 100 15.79 7.67 0.57
N LEU A 101 15.52 7.25 -0.68
CA LEU A 101 16.06 7.91 -1.88
C LEU A 101 15.59 9.37 -1.99
N LEU A 102 14.30 9.63 -1.81
CA LEU A 102 13.73 10.99 -1.83
C LEU A 102 14.34 11.86 -0.73
N THR A 103 14.53 11.30 0.47
CA THR A 103 15.21 12.02 1.57
C THR A 103 16.64 12.39 1.16
N LYS A 104 17.40 11.45 0.59
CA LYS A 104 18.75 11.73 0.10
C LYS A 104 18.77 12.80 -0.99
N LEU A 105 17.91 12.69 -2.00
CA LEU A 105 17.83 13.67 -3.10
C LEU A 105 17.39 15.07 -2.64
N THR A 106 16.62 15.17 -1.56
CA THR A 106 16.14 16.45 -1.02
C THR A 106 17.21 17.15 -0.18
N PHE A 107 17.98 16.39 0.60
CA PHE A 107 18.95 16.94 1.56
C PHE A 107 20.41 16.87 1.11
N GLN A 108 20.72 16.03 0.13
CA GLN A 108 22.06 15.89 -0.46
C GLN A 108 21.95 16.25 -1.95
N GLU A 109 22.68 17.28 -2.39
CA GLU A 109 22.92 17.58 -3.81
C GLU A 109 23.81 16.52 -4.49
N GLU A 110 23.79 15.26 -4.05
CA GLU A 110 24.65 14.23 -4.60
C GLU A 110 24.09 13.68 -5.91
N ILE A 111 24.79 14.05 -6.98
CA ILE A 111 24.69 13.50 -8.34
C ILE A 111 25.33 12.10 -8.34
N GLY A 112 24.73 11.15 -7.63
CA GLY A 112 25.02 9.73 -7.81
C GLY A 112 24.44 9.20 -9.13
N PRO A 113 24.77 7.97 -9.56
CA PRO A 113 24.12 7.35 -10.72
C PRO A 113 22.62 7.10 -10.52
N TYR A 114 22.14 7.20 -9.27
CA TYR A 114 20.76 7.00 -8.86
C TYR A 114 19.98 8.31 -8.92
N ARG A 115 19.32 8.54 -10.04
CA ARG A 115 18.43 9.69 -10.25
C ARG A 115 17.00 9.37 -9.81
N TRP A 116 16.13 10.39 -9.75
CA TRP A 116 14.73 10.24 -9.34
C TRP A 116 13.96 9.24 -10.22
N GLU A 117 14.39 9.05 -11.47
CA GLU A 117 13.83 8.11 -12.44
C GLU A 117 13.79 6.67 -11.90
N CYS A 118 14.69 6.30 -10.99
CA CYS A 118 14.70 4.98 -10.35
C CYS A 118 13.44 4.70 -9.52
N LEU A 119 12.75 5.73 -9.02
CA LEU A 119 11.48 5.60 -8.28
C LEU A 119 10.37 4.98 -9.14
N PHE A 120 10.46 5.15 -10.46
CA PHE A 120 9.47 4.70 -11.43
C PHE A 120 9.91 3.44 -12.19
N ARG A 121 11.06 2.85 -11.82
CA ARG A 121 11.55 1.60 -12.42
C ARG A 121 11.25 0.44 -11.49
N THR A 122 10.57 -0.57 -12.02
CA THR A 122 10.36 -1.83 -11.30
C THR A 122 11.68 -2.59 -11.19
N PRO A 123 12.19 -2.88 -9.98
CA PRO A 123 13.38 -3.70 -9.85
C PRO A 123 13.03 -5.14 -10.19
N LEU A 124 13.71 -5.64 -11.23
CA LEU A 124 13.47 -6.94 -11.85
C LEU A 124 14.21 -8.11 -11.16
N ASN A 125 15.14 -7.81 -10.25
CA ASN A 125 15.97 -8.79 -9.56
C ASN A 125 15.23 -9.66 -8.54
N ASN A 126 13.99 -9.31 -8.17
CA ASN A 126 13.21 -9.99 -7.14
C ASN A 126 12.16 -10.97 -7.73
N TYR A 127 12.35 -11.42 -8.97
CA TYR A 127 11.48 -12.37 -9.65
C TYR A 127 12.27 -13.61 -10.06
N ASP A 128 11.68 -14.79 -9.90
CA ASP A 128 12.28 -16.06 -10.32
C ASP A 128 12.37 -16.19 -11.85
N ALA A 129 11.43 -15.58 -12.57
CA ALA A 129 11.40 -15.52 -14.03
C ALA A 129 10.80 -14.20 -14.50
N ILE A 130 11.24 -13.72 -15.67
CA ILE A 130 10.78 -12.48 -16.29
C ILE A 130 10.39 -12.76 -17.72
N ILE A 131 9.13 -12.44 -18.06
CA ILE A 131 8.61 -12.54 -19.43
C ILE A 131 8.47 -11.13 -19.96
N ILE A 132 9.27 -10.77 -20.97
CA ILE A 132 9.19 -9.47 -21.63
C ILE A 132 8.25 -9.60 -22.81
N LEU A 133 7.11 -8.91 -22.73
CA LEU A 133 6.12 -8.88 -23.80
C LEU A 133 6.37 -7.67 -24.70
N HIS A 134 6.63 -7.91 -25.98
CA HIS A 134 6.77 -6.88 -26.99
C HIS A 134 5.44 -6.62 -27.68
N LYS A 135 4.94 -5.38 -27.59
CA LYS A 135 3.66 -4.97 -28.19
C LYS A 135 3.56 -5.27 -29.68
N ASP A 136 4.68 -5.23 -30.40
CA ASP A 136 4.74 -5.50 -31.84
C ASP A 136 4.44 -6.96 -32.21
N ASN A 137 4.58 -7.87 -31.23
CA ASN A 137 4.28 -9.29 -31.37
C ASN A 137 2.91 -9.67 -30.77
N LEU A 138 2.19 -8.70 -30.20
CA LEU A 138 0.82 -8.91 -29.72
C LEU A 138 -0.13 -8.66 -30.89
N GLN A 139 -0.95 -9.67 -31.23
CA GLN A 139 -2.01 -9.51 -32.23
C GLN A 139 -2.91 -8.35 -31.82
N LYS A 140 -3.07 -7.35 -32.69
CA LYS A 140 -4.01 -6.25 -32.49
C LYS A 140 -5.43 -6.79 -32.58
N MET A 141 -5.99 -7.29 -31.47
CA MET A 141 -7.42 -7.49 -31.36
C MET A 141 -8.08 -6.17 -30.98
N GLY A 142 -8.73 -5.53 -31.96
CA GLY A 142 -9.76 -4.53 -31.74
C GLY A 142 -9.42 -3.09 -32.12
N THR A 143 -9.63 -2.75 -33.39
CA THR A 143 -10.27 -1.48 -33.75
C THR A 143 -11.39 -1.81 -34.75
N LYS A 144 -12.62 -1.90 -34.23
CA LYS A 144 -13.82 -1.58 -35.00
C LYS A 144 -14.23 -0.17 -34.60
#